data_AF-A0A8G1J6P6-F1
#
_entry.id   AF-A0A8G1J6P6-F1
#
_cell.length_a   1.000
_cell.length_b   1.000
_cell.length_c   1.000
_cell.angle_alpha   90.00
_cell.angle_beta   90.00
_cell.angle_gamma   90.00
#
_symmetry.space_group_name_H-M   'P 1'
#
loop_
_entity.id
_entity.type
_entity.pdbx_description
1 polymer ?
#
loop_
_entity_poly.entity_id
_entity_poly.type
_entity_poly.pdbx_seq_one_letter_code
_entity_poly.pdbx_strand_id
1 'polypeptide(L)'
;MTPESLMNSFAGEPQARDEGGIAMRSPIDLERFTEFQLLDFRMNCRRQIAGILFEGRMALDLDEGDTGVLVAREVVEFQWESEVRVSSSTAWNSITAEISDSGDLLALEMEFMPVAKLRILARALGFFEVKADRLSGIGIPDYAASENEIKSALVDWETPVAVVRKYELLSRSLACVLISGPFRCETTPAAMIRARWSAWSP
;
A
#
# COMPACT_ATOMS: atom_id res chain seq x y z
N MET A 1 -12.66 -13.30 -3.86
CA MET A 1 -12.43 -11.85 -4.01
C MET A 1 -11.16 -11.67 -4.84
N THR A 2 -10.79 -10.49 -5.33
CA THR A 2 -9.49 -10.24 -5.98
C THR A 2 -8.79 -9.05 -5.32
N PRO A 3 -7.46 -8.89 -5.44
CA PRO A 3 -6.76 -7.68 -4.99
C PRO A 3 -7.35 -6.40 -5.59
N GLU A 4 -7.78 -6.44 -6.87
CA GLU A 4 -8.47 -5.32 -7.49
C GLU A 4 -9.82 -5.02 -6.82
N SER A 5 -10.60 -6.05 -6.50
CA SER A 5 -11.84 -5.89 -5.74
C SER A 5 -11.58 -5.30 -4.35
N LEU A 6 -10.49 -5.66 -3.69
CA LEU A 6 -10.09 -5.09 -2.39
C LEU A 6 -9.80 -3.60 -2.52
N MET A 7 -8.93 -3.22 -3.44
CA MET A 7 -8.62 -1.82 -3.77
C MET A 7 -9.91 -1.02 -4.03
N ASN A 8 -10.85 -1.61 -4.77
CA ASN A 8 -12.11 -0.95 -5.13
C ASN A 8 -13.11 -0.87 -3.97
N SER A 9 -13.12 -1.86 -3.06
CA SER A 9 -14.02 -1.93 -1.90
C SER A 9 -13.57 -1.05 -0.74
N PHE A 10 -12.26 -0.90 -0.56
CA PHE A 10 -11.68 -0.03 0.47
C PHE A 10 -12.12 1.43 0.26
N ALA A 11 -12.57 1.78 -0.95
CA ALA A 11 -13.12 3.08 -1.33
C ALA A 11 -14.47 3.48 -0.69
N GLY A 12 -15.15 2.59 0.04
CA GLY A 12 -16.42 2.91 0.72
C GLY A 12 -16.24 3.88 1.89
N GLU A 13 -17.28 4.56 2.37
CA GLU A 13 -17.14 5.51 3.49
C GLU A 13 -16.42 4.89 4.72
N PRO A 14 -15.46 5.61 5.34
CA PRO A 14 -14.81 5.13 6.55
C PRO A 14 -15.88 4.95 7.65
N GLN A 15 -16.01 3.74 8.19
CA GLN A 15 -16.83 3.54 9.37
C GLN A 15 -16.11 4.12 10.58
N ALA A 16 -16.53 5.30 11.02
CA ALA A 16 -16.08 5.90 12.26
C ALA A 16 -16.34 4.94 13.43
N ARG A 17 -15.29 4.52 14.15
CA ARG A 17 -15.43 3.94 15.49
C ARG A 17 -14.36 4.42 16.46
N ASP A 18 -14.93 4.89 17.57
CA ASP A 18 -14.46 5.16 18.93
C ASP A 18 -13.20 6.00 19.20
N GLU A 19 -13.52 7.18 19.73
CA GLU A 19 -12.68 8.10 20.49
C GLU A 19 -12.09 7.40 21.72
N GLY A 20 -10.90 6.80 21.56
CA GLY A 20 -10.13 6.20 22.64
C GLY A 20 -8.67 6.57 22.52
N GLY A 21 -8.30 7.75 23.01
CA GLY A 21 -6.91 8.22 23.04
C GLY A 21 -6.02 7.34 23.90
N ILE A 22 -5.20 6.51 23.25
CA ILE A 22 -3.94 5.97 23.76
C ILE A 22 -2.97 5.99 22.57
N ALA A 23 -1.71 6.35 22.81
CA ALA A 23 -0.63 6.20 21.83
C ALA A 23 -0.46 4.70 21.51
N MET A 24 -1.25 4.23 20.55
CA MET A 24 -1.36 2.84 20.14
C MET A 24 -0.40 2.66 18.97
N ARG A 25 0.49 1.65 19.06
CA ARG A 25 1.25 1.15 17.91
C ARG A 25 0.36 1.22 16.67
N SER A 26 0.89 1.73 15.54
CA SER A 26 0.19 1.60 14.26
C SER A 26 -0.33 0.17 14.16
N PRO A 27 -1.64 -0.06 13.92
CA PRO A 27 -2.18 -1.41 13.80
C PRO A 27 -1.50 -2.16 12.64
N ILE A 28 -0.90 -1.43 11.69
CA ILE A 28 0.01 -1.96 10.69
C ILE A 28 1.40 -2.04 11.33
N ASP A 29 1.84 -3.27 11.60
CA ASP A 29 3.18 -3.59 12.04
C ASP A 29 4.15 -3.53 10.85
N LEU A 30 4.86 -2.40 10.74
CA LEU A 30 5.70 -2.10 9.58
C LEU A 30 6.99 -2.92 9.52
N GLU A 31 7.45 -3.47 10.65
CA GLU A 31 8.64 -4.33 10.67
C GLU A 31 8.43 -5.56 9.77
N ARG A 32 7.19 -6.06 9.69
CA ARG A 32 6.80 -7.16 8.81
C ARG A 32 7.05 -6.87 7.34
N PHE A 33 6.94 -5.61 6.92
CA PHE A 33 7.12 -5.23 5.52
C PHE A 33 8.55 -5.46 5.02
N THR A 34 9.53 -5.59 5.91
CA THR A 34 10.94 -5.87 5.52
C THR A 34 11.14 -7.25 4.91
N GLU A 35 10.15 -8.14 5.05
CA GLU A 35 10.21 -9.49 4.50
C GLU A 35 9.35 -9.67 3.23
N PHE A 36 8.67 -8.60 2.79
CA PHE A 36 7.84 -8.62 1.59
C PHE A 36 8.63 -8.26 0.34
N GLN A 37 8.18 -8.81 -0.79
CA GLN A 37 8.64 -8.43 -2.11
C GLN A 37 7.55 -7.65 -2.83
N LEU A 38 7.86 -6.45 -3.34
CA LEU A 38 6.94 -5.69 -4.19
C LEU A 38 6.80 -6.39 -5.54
N LEU A 39 5.55 -6.72 -5.90
CA LEU A 39 5.19 -7.36 -7.17
C LEU A 39 4.71 -6.34 -8.20
N ASP A 40 3.76 -5.50 -7.80
CA ASP A 40 3.12 -4.53 -8.68
C ASP A 40 2.45 -3.42 -7.87
N PHE A 41 2.17 -2.30 -8.53
CA PHE A 41 1.32 -1.25 -7.99
C PHE A 41 0.36 -0.73 -9.07
N ARG A 42 -0.85 -0.36 -8.66
CA ARG A 42 -1.86 0.25 -9.53
C ARG A 42 -2.34 1.57 -8.94
N MET A 43 -2.56 2.56 -9.79
CA MET A 43 -3.14 3.84 -9.39
C MET A 43 -4.38 4.16 -10.22
N ASN A 44 -5.46 4.54 -9.54
CA ASN A 44 -6.68 5.06 -10.14
C ASN A 44 -6.79 6.56 -9.82
N CYS A 45 -6.31 7.41 -10.73
CA CYS A 45 -6.29 8.86 -10.53
C CYS A 45 -7.69 9.46 -10.36
N ARG A 46 -8.72 8.89 -11.02
CA ARG A 46 -10.10 9.39 -10.96
C ARG A 46 -10.71 9.18 -9.56
N ARG A 47 -10.34 8.09 -8.90
CA ARG A 47 -10.82 7.75 -7.55
C ARG A 47 -9.85 8.13 -6.44
N GLN A 48 -8.65 8.60 -6.79
CA GLN A 48 -7.54 8.89 -5.87
C GLN A 48 -7.20 7.68 -4.98
N ILE A 49 -7.03 6.53 -5.60
CA ILE A 49 -6.70 5.27 -4.93
C ILE A 49 -5.41 4.71 -5.52
N ALA A 50 -4.53 4.21 -4.66
CA ALA A 50 -3.40 3.40 -5.06
C ALA A 50 -3.49 2.03 -4.37
N GLY A 51 -3.12 0.98 -5.08
CA GLY A 51 -2.94 -0.36 -4.55
C GLY A 51 -1.50 -0.79 -4.76
N ILE A 52 -0.91 -1.44 -3.77
CA ILE A 52 0.39 -2.09 -3.85
C ILE A 52 0.17 -3.57 -3.55
N LEU A 53 0.76 -4.43 -4.38
CA LEU A 53 0.70 -5.86 -4.26
C LEU A 53 2.08 -6.41 -3.88
N PHE A 54 2.12 -7.24 -2.85
CA PHE A 54 3.34 -7.82 -2.32
C PHE A 54 3.27 -9.35 -2.26
N GLU A 55 4.38 -10.00 -2.58
CA GLU A 55 4.62 -11.40 -2.22
C GLU A 55 5.05 -11.47 -0.76
N GLY A 56 4.36 -12.28 0.03
CA GLY A 56 4.56 -12.49 1.45
C GLY A 56 4.98 -13.90 1.84
N ARG A 57 5.12 -14.88 0.94
CA ARG A 57 5.52 -16.26 1.34
C ARG A 57 6.90 -16.37 1.99
N MET A 58 7.74 -15.35 1.89
CA MET A 58 9.01 -15.27 2.64
C MET A 58 8.89 -14.56 3.99
N ALA A 59 7.75 -13.90 4.25
CA ALA A 59 7.50 -13.20 5.50
C ALA A 59 7.12 -14.20 6.60
N LEU A 60 7.99 -14.34 7.59
CA LEU A 60 7.85 -15.21 8.76
C LEU A 60 6.67 -14.80 9.63
N ASP A 61 6.29 -13.53 9.60
CA ASP A 61 5.19 -12.98 10.40
C ASP A 61 3.80 -13.11 9.74
N LEU A 62 3.71 -13.73 8.56
CA LEU A 62 2.43 -14.16 7.98
C LEU A 62 2.12 -15.59 8.42
N ASP A 63 1.15 -15.72 9.32
CA ASP A 63 0.72 -17.03 9.83
C ASP A 63 0.02 -17.87 8.74
N GLU A 64 -0.86 -17.23 7.95
CA GLU A 64 -1.78 -17.96 7.06
C GLU A 64 -1.88 -17.38 5.65
N GLY A 65 -1.55 -16.09 5.46
CA GLY A 65 -1.51 -15.44 4.16
C GLY A 65 -0.22 -15.68 3.39
N ASP A 66 -0.31 -15.53 2.08
CA ASP A 66 0.82 -15.63 1.16
C ASP A 66 1.06 -14.31 0.41
N THR A 67 0.18 -13.32 0.55
CA THR A 67 0.23 -12.08 -0.22
C THR A 67 -0.25 -10.90 0.61
N GLY A 68 0.44 -9.77 0.46
CA GLY A 68 0.07 -8.49 1.05
C GLY A 68 -0.59 -7.59 0.01
N VAL A 69 -1.70 -6.95 0.37
CA VAL A 69 -2.31 -5.89 -0.45
C VAL A 69 -2.40 -4.63 0.39
N LEU A 70 -1.62 -3.61 0.05
CA LEU A 70 -1.75 -2.29 0.65
C LEU A 70 -2.62 -1.41 -0.25
N VAL A 71 -3.56 -0.69 0.35
CA VAL A 71 -4.45 0.23 -0.36
C VAL A 71 -4.36 1.60 0.28
N ALA A 72 -4.11 2.62 -0.52
CA ALA A 72 -4.10 4.01 -0.11
C ALA A 72 -5.30 4.74 -0.73
N ARG A 73 -5.92 5.65 0.03
CA ARG A 73 -7.10 6.41 -0.38
C ARG A 73 -6.96 7.90 -0.16
N GLU A 74 -7.63 8.64 -1.04
CA GLU A 74 -7.48 10.09 -1.15
C GLU A 74 -5.99 10.41 -1.34
N VAL A 75 -5.38 9.67 -2.26
CA VAL A 75 -3.98 9.78 -2.61
C VAL A 75 -3.74 11.13 -3.25
N VAL A 76 -2.87 11.92 -2.64
CA VAL A 76 -2.42 13.22 -3.16
C VAL A 76 -1.05 13.11 -3.83
N GLU A 77 -0.25 12.13 -3.43
CA GLU A 77 1.07 11.86 -4.00
C GLU A 77 1.30 10.35 -4.10
N PHE A 78 1.82 9.93 -5.25
CA PHE A 78 2.36 8.60 -5.47
C PHE A 78 3.65 8.77 -6.27
N GLN A 79 4.77 8.30 -5.72
CA GLN A 79 6.09 8.39 -6.34
C GLN A 79 6.77 7.03 -6.28
N TRP A 80 7.23 6.56 -7.44
CA TRP A 80 8.09 5.39 -7.56
C TRP A 80 9.39 5.82 -8.22
N GLU A 81 10.51 5.51 -7.58
CA GLU A 81 11.85 5.79 -8.08
C GLU A 81 12.65 4.49 -8.10
N SER A 82 13.31 4.19 -9.21
CA SER A 82 14.15 3.01 -9.33
C SER A 82 15.25 3.20 -10.36
N GLU A 83 16.36 2.48 -10.22
CA GLU A 83 17.36 2.42 -11.29
C GLU A 83 16.79 1.79 -12.57
N VAL A 84 17.22 2.28 -13.74
CA VAL A 84 16.86 1.70 -15.04
C VAL A 84 17.51 0.32 -15.15
N ARG A 85 16.70 -0.70 -15.47
CA ARG A 85 17.17 -2.09 -15.52
C ARG A 85 17.33 -2.64 -16.92
N VAL A 86 18.25 -3.59 -17.01
CA VAL A 86 18.56 -4.36 -18.21
C VAL A 86 17.79 -5.70 -18.24
N SER A 87 17.36 -6.22 -17.08
CA SER A 87 16.59 -7.47 -16.97
C SER A 87 15.07 -7.24 -16.98
N SER A 88 14.32 -8.25 -17.42
CA SER A 88 12.85 -8.23 -17.50
C SER A 88 12.14 -8.51 -16.18
N SER A 89 12.79 -9.19 -15.24
CA SER A 89 12.24 -9.55 -13.93
C SER A 89 13.15 -9.07 -12.79
N THR A 90 12.56 -8.67 -11.66
CA THR A 90 13.29 -8.50 -10.41
C THR A 90 12.39 -8.66 -9.20
N ALA A 91 12.92 -9.31 -8.17
CA ALA A 91 12.38 -9.25 -6.83
C ALA A 91 12.77 -7.92 -6.16
N TRP A 92 11.80 -7.02 -5.96
CA TRP A 92 11.99 -5.81 -5.17
C TRP A 92 11.78 -6.13 -3.70
N ASN A 93 12.83 -6.54 -3.02
CA ASN A 93 12.76 -6.88 -1.59
C ASN A 93 12.70 -5.59 -0.79
N SER A 94 11.66 -5.43 0.02
CA SER A 94 11.55 -4.29 0.92
C SER A 94 12.65 -4.32 1.98
N ILE A 95 13.24 -3.17 2.28
CA ILE A 95 14.30 -3.00 3.28
C ILE A 95 13.74 -2.27 4.49
N THR A 96 12.94 -1.24 4.23
CA THR A 96 12.34 -0.37 5.24
C THR A 96 10.92 -0.01 4.81
N ALA A 97 10.06 0.18 5.79
CA ALA A 97 8.75 0.75 5.62
C ALA A 97 8.47 1.66 6.81
N GLU A 98 8.15 2.92 6.53
CA GLU A 98 7.87 3.92 7.56
C GLU A 98 6.54 4.60 7.24
N ILE A 99 5.71 4.76 8.26
CA ILE A 99 4.52 5.61 8.19
C ILE A 99 4.72 6.77 9.15
N SER A 100 4.59 7.98 8.62
CA SER A 100 4.55 9.20 9.40
C SER A 100 3.22 9.93 9.20
N ASP A 101 2.77 10.62 10.24
CA ASP A 101 1.63 11.53 10.16
C ASP A 101 2.14 12.92 9.75
N SER A 102 1.57 13.47 8.68
CA SER A 102 1.88 14.80 8.13
C SER A 102 0.63 15.70 8.21
N GLY A 103 -0.05 15.69 9.37
CA GLY A 103 -1.26 16.46 9.62
C GLY A 103 -2.50 15.74 9.08
N ASP A 104 -3.05 16.22 7.97
CA ASP A 104 -4.26 15.64 7.36
C ASP A 104 -3.99 14.43 6.45
N LEU A 105 -2.72 14.01 6.37
CA LEU A 105 -2.24 12.94 5.50
C LEU A 105 -1.28 12.01 6.23
N LEU A 106 -1.32 10.74 5.86
CA LEU A 106 -0.33 9.73 6.18
C LEU A 106 0.70 9.70 5.03
N ALA A 107 1.97 9.73 5.38
CA ALA A 107 3.07 9.48 4.46
C ALA A 107 3.61 8.07 4.69
N LEU A 108 3.44 7.18 3.69
CA LEU A 108 4.10 5.89 3.64
C LEU A 108 5.36 6.02 2.77
N GLU A 109 6.50 5.66 3.33
CA GLU A 109 7.77 5.57 2.61
C GLU A 109 8.30 4.14 2.72
N MET A 110 8.76 3.60 1.59
CA MET A 110 9.38 2.28 1.53
C MET A 110 10.63 2.32 0.68
N GLU A 111 11.66 1.60 1.11
CA GLU A 111 12.88 1.38 0.33
C GLU A 111 13.02 -0.08 -0.06
N PHE A 112 13.57 -0.34 -1.25
CA PHE A 112 13.69 -1.69 -1.81
C PHE A 112 15.10 -1.96 -2.33
N MET A 113 15.49 -3.24 -2.28
CA MET A 113 16.63 -3.80 -3.00
C MET A 113 16.17 -4.51 -4.29
N PRO A 114 16.86 -4.30 -5.43
CA PRO A 114 17.92 -3.31 -5.64
C PRO A 114 17.35 -1.88 -5.65
N VAL A 115 18.20 -0.85 -5.52
CA VAL A 115 17.85 0.56 -5.22
C VAL A 115 16.52 1.03 -5.84
N ALA A 116 15.48 1.10 -5.01
CA ALA A 116 14.23 1.77 -5.33
C ALA A 116 13.55 2.35 -4.09
N LYS A 117 12.67 3.31 -4.34
CA LYS A 117 11.88 4.00 -3.32
C LYS A 117 10.44 4.15 -3.77
N LEU A 118 9.52 3.97 -2.82
CA LEU A 118 8.11 4.24 -2.99
C LEU A 118 7.69 5.24 -1.93
N ARG A 119 6.98 6.29 -2.34
CA ARG A 119 6.36 7.26 -1.44
C ARG A 119 4.89 7.46 -1.80
N ILE A 120 4.03 7.38 -0.78
CA ILE A 120 2.60 7.65 -0.91
C ILE A 120 2.19 8.65 0.17
N LEU A 121 1.50 9.72 -0.24
CA LEU A 121 0.75 10.58 0.68
C LEU A 121 -0.75 10.38 0.44
N ALA A 122 -1.46 10.00 1.50
CA ALA A 122 -2.87 9.63 1.42
C ALA A 122 -3.59 9.92 2.74
N ARG A 123 -4.92 10.08 2.73
CA ARG A 123 -5.67 10.25 3.99
C ARG A 123 -5.83 8.94 4.76
N ALA A 124 -5.88 7.83 4.05
CA ALA A 124 -6.12 6.52 4.65
C ALA A 124 -5.25 5.45 3.99
N LEU A 125 -4.77 4.52 4.81
CA LEU A 125 -4.04 3.33 4.40
C LEU A 125 -4.76 2.10 4.96
N GLY A 126 -4.87 1.06 4.15
CA GLY A 126 -5.38 -0.24 4.55
C GLY A 126 -4.39 -1.32 4.12
N PHE A 127 -4.15 -2.30 4.99
CA PHE A 127 -3.34 -3.46 4.66
C PHE A 127 -4.19 -4.73 4.81
N PHE A 128 -4.16 -5.57 3.79
CA PHE A 128 -4.86 -6.85 3.75
C PHE A 128 -3.82 -7.95 3.59
N GLU A 129 -3.80 -8.86 4.57
CA GLU A 129 -3.14 -10.15 4.39
C GLU A 129 -4.15 -11.06 3.69
N VAL A 130 -3.76 -11.60 2.54
CA VAL A 130 -4.62 -12.45 1.73
C VAL A 130 -3.92 -13.77 1.43
N LYS A 131 -4.74 -14.77 1.09
CA LYS A 131 -4.32 -16.10 0.69
C LYS A 131 -4.83 -16.41 -0.70
N ALA A 132 -3.96 -16.88 -1.56
CA ALA A 132 -4.30 -17.34 -2.90
C ALA A 132 -4.22 -18.87 -2.96
N ASP A 133 -5.37 -19.55 -2.99
CA ASP A 133 -5.43 -21.02 -3.04
C ASP A 133 -4.60 -21.61 -4.20
N ARG A 134 -4.47 -20.87 -5.31
CA ARG A 134 -3.67 -21.26 -6.48
C ARG A 134 -2.19 -21.47 -6.16
N LEU A 135 -1.67 -20.82 -5.12
CA LEU A 135 -0.27 -20.90 -4.71
C LEU A 135 -0.01 -22.03 -3.70
N SER A 136 -1.05 -22.75 -3.26
CA SER A 136 -0.89 -23.88 -2.35
C SER A 136 -0.02 -24.97 -2.98
N GLY A 137 1.10 -25.29 -2.33
CA GLY A 137 2.07 -26.27 -2.83
C GLY A 137 3.01 -25.74 -3.93
N ILE A 138 2.88 -24.47 -4.33
CA ILE A 138 3.81 -23.80 -5.24
C ILE A 138 4.89 -23.12 -4.39
N GLY A 139 6.16 -23.41 -4.69
CA GLY A 139 7.31 -22.78 -4.03
C GLY A 139 7.42 -21.27 -4.33
N ILE A 140 8.37 -20.62 -3.65
CA ILE A 140 8.74 -19.22 -3.91
C ILE A 140 9.18 -19.09 -5.38
N PRO A 141 8.87 -17.98 -6.08
CA PRO A 141 9.17 -17.84 -7.49
C PRO A 141 10.68 -17.83 -7.73
N ASP A 142 11.13 -18.59 -8.73
CA ASP A 142 12.49 -18.48 -9.25
C ASP A 142 12.53 -17.38 -10.31
N TYR A 143 13.10 -16.22 -9.97
CA TYR A 143 13.20 -15.09 -10.88
C TYR A 143 14.21 -15.27 -12.02
N ALA A 144 14.97 -16.38 -12.02
CA ALA A 144 15.79 -16.80 -13.16
C ALA A 144 15.01 -17.68 -14.17
N ALA A 145 13.78 -18.11 -13.83
CA ALA A 145 12.92 -18.89 -14.69
C ALA A 145 12.30 -18.06 -15.84
N SER A 146 11.52 -18.71 -16.69
CA SER A 146 10.81 -18.00 -17.76
C SER A 146 9.73 -17.07 -17.20
N GLU A 147 9.38 -16.03 -17.95
CA GLU A 147 8.34 -15.06 -17.53
C GLU A 147 6.99 -15.72 -17.23
N ASN A 148 6.62 -16.77 -17.98
CA ASN A 148 5.38 -17.50 -17.75
C ASN A 148 5.42 -18.31 -16.45
N GLU A 149 6.56 -18.94 -16.14
CA GLU A 149 6.75 -19.66 -14.88
C GLU A 149 6.68 -18.69 -13.70
N ILE A 150 7.37 -17.55 -13.79
CA ILE A 150 7.34 -16.49 -12.77
C ILE A 150 5.90 -16.00 -12.55
N LYS A 151 5.17 -15.66 -13.62
CA LYS A 151 3.77 -15.19 -13.51
C LYS A 151 2.84 -16.23 -12.92
N SER A 152 3.03 -17.51 -13.26
CA SER A 152 2.22 -18.60 -12.72
C SER A 152 2.45 -18.84 -11.23
N ALA A 153 3.63 -18.46 -10.72
CA ALA A 153 4.04 -18.62 -9.34
C ALA A 153 3.76 -17.38 -8.45
N LEU A 154 3.17 -16.31 -9.00
CA LEU A 154 2.89 -15.06 -8.28
C LEU A 154 1.40 -14.82 -8.14
N VAL A 155 1.00 -13.84 -7.32
CA VAL A 155 -0.36 -13.26 -7.36
C VAL A 155 -0.35 -12.06 -8.30
N ASP A 156 -1.43 -11.90 -9.06
CA ASP A 156 -1.73 -10.69 -9.83
C ASP A 156 -3.04 -10.05 -9.32
N TRP A 157 -3.40 -8.88 -9.87
CA TRP A 157 -4.57 -8.13 -9.42
C TRP A 157 -5.94 -8.81 -9.66
N GLU A 158 -5.99 -9.79 -10.56
CA GLU A 158 -7.20 -10.52 -10.95
C GLU A 158 -7.29 -11.89 -10.28
N THR A 159 -6.22 -12.31 -9.60
CA THR A 159 -6.13 -13.59 -8.92
C THR A 159 -7.18 -13.69 -7.82
N PRO A 160 -7.96 -14.78 -7.78
CA PRO A 160 -8.85 -15.04 -6.66
C PRO A 160 -8.08 -15.21 -5.35
N VAL A 161 -8.47 -14.43 -4.34
CA VAL A 161 -7.90 -14.46 -3.00
C VAL A 161 -8.99 -14.47 -1.93
N ALA A 162 -8.63 -15.00 -0.75
CA ALA A 162 -9.36 -14.89 0.50
C ALA A 162 -8.65 -13.92 1.45
N VAL A 163 -9.39 -13.03 2.11
CA VAL A 163 -8.82 -12.13 3.12
C VAL A 163 -8.64 -12.92 4.41
N VAL A 164 -7.41 -12.95 4.91
CA VAL A 164 -7.05 -13.56 6.20
C VAL A 164 -7.15 -12.50 7.29
N ARG A 165 -6.49 -11.35 7.10
CA ARG A 165 -6.48 -10.23 8.05
C ARG A 165 -6.59 -8.88 7.36
N LYS A 166 -7.09 -7.89 8.09
CA LYS A 166 -7.28 -6.52 7.63
C LYS A 166 -6.86 -5.54 8.72
N TYR A 167 -6.09 -4.54 8.33
CA TYR A 167 -5.63 -3.44 9.17
C TYR A 167 -5.95 -2.13 8.46
N GLU A 168 -6.38 -1.11 9.20
CA GLU A 168 -6.68 0.21 8.65
C GLU A 168 -6.06 1.30 9.51
N LEU A 169 -5.54 2.33 8.86
CA LEU A 169 -5.01 3.53 9.47
C LEU A 169 -5.60 4.74 8.77
N LEU A 170 -6.17 5.66 9.55
CA LEU A 170 -6.71 6.93 9.07
C LEU A 170 -5.84 8.06 9.61
N SER A 171 -5.52 9.05 8.78
CA SER A 171 -4.93 10.30 9.25
C SER A 171 -5.89 10.95 10.24
N ARG A 172 -5.32 11.47 11.34
CA ARG A 172 -6.07 12.21 12.34
C ARG A 172 -6.27 13.64 11.86
N SER A 173 -7.25 13.86 10.97
CA SER A 173 -7.77 15.22 10.80
C SER A 173 -8.58 15.58 12.05
N LEU A 174 -7.96 16.40 12.90
CA LEU A 174 -8.49 17.09 14.08
C LEU A 174 -9.90 16.69 14.50
N ALA A 175 -9.99 15.89 15.57
CA ALA A 175 -11.15 15.99 16.44
C ALA A 175 -11.33 17.46 16.78
N CYS A 176 -12.48 17.98 16.36
CA CYS A 176 -13.03 19.24 16.74
C CYS A 176 -12.75 19.48 18.23
N VAL A 177 -11.91 20.46 18.55
CA VAL A 177 -11.97 21.09 19.86
C VAL A 177 -13.34 21.77 19.90
N LEU A 178 -14.36 21.05 20.37
CA LEU A 178 -15.62 21.63 20.82
C LEU A 178 -15.32 22.44 22.09
N ILE A 179 -14.67 23.58 21.92
CA ILE A 179 -14.87 24.71 22.83
C ILE A 179 -15.93 25.56 22.14
N SER A 180 -17.13 25.55 22.72
CA SER A 180 -18.22 26.45 22.38
C SER A 180 -17.72 27.90 22.35
N GLY A 181 -17.57 28.46 21.15
CA GLY A 181 -17.18 29.86 20.94
C GLY A 181 -17.22 30.21 19.45
N PRO A 182 -17.71 31.41 19.06
CA PRO A 182 -17.97 31.71 17.66
C PRO A 182 -16.68 32.17 16.98
N PHE A 183 -16.00 31.29 16.24
CA PHE A 183 -14.95 31.70 15.31
C PHE A 183 -15.21 31.14 13.92
N ARG A 184 -15.31 32.06 12.95
CA ARG A 184 -15.36 31.76 11.51
C ARG A 184 -14.01 31.21 11.07
N CYS A 185 -14.03 30.06 10.39
CA CYS A 185 -12.87 29.57 9.66
C CYS A 185 -13.01 29.97 8.19
N GLU A 186 -12.09 30.81 7.70
CA GLU A 186 -11.97 31.18 6.30
C GLU A 186 -11.31 30.03 5.51
N THR A 187 -11.94 29.66 4.41
CA THR A 187 -11.44 28.67 3.44
C THR A 187 -10.45 29.31 2.46
N THR A 188 -9.29 28.69 2.26
CA THR A 188 -8.38 28.95 1.12
C THR A 188 -7.88 27.61 0.54
N PRO A 189 -7.49 27.54 -0.76
CA PRO A 189 -8.02 26.51 -1.65
C PRO A 189 -6.97 25.54 -2.22
N ALA A 190 -7.48 24.37 -2.63
CA ALA A 190 -7.00 23.47 -3.69
C ALA A 190 -5.50 23.16 -3.77
N ALA A 191 -5.10 22.01 -3.20
CA ALA A 191 -3.82 21.39 -3.49
C ALA A 191 -3.76 20.87 -4.94
N MET A 192 -2.73 21.32 -5.66
CA MET A 192 -2.40 20.95 -7.03
C MET A 192 -1.73 19.57 -7.04
N ILE A 193 -2.40 18.56 -7.59
CA ILE A 193 -1.84 17.21 -7.78
C ILE A 193 -0.68 17.31 -8.79
N ARG A 194 0.55 17.08 -8.36
CA ARG A 194 1.72 16.92 -9.24
C ARG A 194 2.04 15.43 -9.41
N ALA A 195 1.51 14.81 -10.46
CA ALA A 195 2.06 13.56 -10.96
C ALA A 195 3.30 13.88 -11.79
N ARG A 196 4.50 13.59 -11.27
CA ARG A 196 5.76 13.80 -11.99
C ARG A 196 6.18 12.49 -12.63
N TRP A 197 5.88 12.32 -13.90
CA TRP A 197 6.43 11.24 -14.73
C TRP A 197 7.68 11.79 -15.41
N SER A 198 8.87 11.36 -14.99
CA SER A 198 10.08 11.57 -15.79
C SER A 198 10.18 10.47 -16.83
N ALA A 199 9.50 10.67 -17.96
CA ALA A 199 9.85 9.97 -19.19
C ALA A 199 11.16 10.56 -19.73
N TRP A 200 12.18 9.75 -19.93
CA TRP A 200 13.32 10.12 -20.76
C TRP A 200 13.28 9.30 -22.05
N SER A 201 13.30 10.02 -23.16
CA SER A 201 13.40 9.53 -24.55
C SER A 201 14.89 9.36 -24.93
N PRO A 202 15.18 8.65 -26.03
CA PRO A 202 16.14 7.53 -26.15
C PRO A 202 17.62 7.88 -25.96
#